data_AF-A0A6V8CMX5-F1
#
_entry.id   AF-A0A6V8CMX5-F1
#
_cell.length_a   1.000
_cell.length_b   1.000
_cell.length_c   1.000
_cell.angle_alpha   90.00
_cell.angle_beta   90.00
_cell.angle_gamma   90.00
#
_symmetry.space_group_name_H-M   'P 1'
#
loop_
_entity.id
_entity.type
_entity.pdbx_description
1 polymer ?
#
loop_
_entity_poly.entity_id
_entity_poly.type
_entity_poly.pdbx_seq_one_letter_code
_entity_poly.pdbx_strand_id
1 'polypeptide(L)' 'GHGDTMVPLPRYTTVGGIPITQLMSQDRIEAISARTASGGGEIVKLL' A
#
# COMPACT_ATOMS: atom_id res chain seq x y z
N GLY A 1 -0.15 -9.67 8.75
CA GLY A 1 -0.40 -10.88 7.95
C GLY A 1 -0.29 -10.56 6.47
N HIS A 2 -1.05 -11.25 5.62
CA HIS A 2 -1.16 -11.01 4.18
C HIS A 2 -2.65 -10.86 3.80
N GLY A 3 -2.95 -10.27 2.63
CA GLY A 3 -4.33 -10.02 2.21
C GLY A 3 -5.10 -9.20 3.26
N ASP A 4 -6.27 -9.68 3.64
CA ASP A 4 -7.19 -9.01 4.58
C ASP A 4 -6.62 -8.78 5.99
N THR A 5 -5.55 -9.50 6.34
CA THR A 5 -4.87 -9.37 7.65
C THR A 5 -3.63 -8.46 7.61
N MET A 6 -3.39 -7.81 6.47
CA MET A 6 -2.33 -6.81 6.33
C MET A 6 -2.78 -5.49 6.96
N VAL A 7 -1.92 -4.88 7.77
CA VAL A 7 -2.19 -3.58 8.43
C VAL A 7 -1.19 -2.57 7.90
N PRO A 8 -1.57 -1.73 6.91
CA PRO A 8 -0.68 -0.71 6.39
C PRO A 8 -0.54 0.43 7.41
N LEU A 9 0.66 1.00 7.51
CA LEU A 9 0.96 2.10 8.43
C LEU A 9 1.45 3.37 7.68
N PRO A 10 0.60 4.04 6.87
CA PRO A 10 1.00 5.23 6.10
C PRO A 10 1.66 6.35 6.90
N ARG A 11 1.29 6.48 8.18
CA ARG A 11 1.85 7.49 9.10
C ARG A 11 3.33 7.27 9.42
N TYR A 12 3.85 6.07 9.21
CA TYR A 12 5.26 5.72 9.40
C TYR A 12 6.02 5.50 8.08
N THR A 13 5.37 5.77 6.94
CA THR A 13 5.98 5.60 5.63
C THR A 13 6.43 6.96 5.08
N THR A 14 7.67 7.03 4.60
CA THR A 14 8.26 8.25 4.07
C THR A 14 8.98 8.01 2.74
N VAL A 15 9.10 9.05 1.91
CA VAL A 15 10.01 9.09 0.75
C VAL A 15 11.02 10.21 1.00
N GLY A 16 12.30 9.87 1.10
CA GLY A 16 13.36 10.85 1.40
C GLY A 16 13.14 11.61 2.71
N GLY A 17 12.51 10.99 3.71
CA GLY A 17 12.16 11.61 5.00
C GLY A 17 10.85 12.42 5.01
N ILE A 18 10.19 12.60 3.87
CA ILE A 18 8.90 13.30 3.79
C ILE A 18 7.75 12.28 3.95
N PRO A 19 6.79 12.48 4.87
CA PRO A 19 5.64 11.59 5.04
C PRO A 19 4.82 11.44 3.75
N ILE A 20 4.42 10.22 3.40
CA ILE A 20 3.66 9.98 2.16
C ILE A 20 2.30 10.68 2.14
N THR A 21 1.71 10.97 3.30
CA THR A 21 0.46 11.72 3.43
C THR A 21 0.55 13.18 2.97
N GLN A 22 1.77 13.72 2.83
CA GLN A 22 2.02 15.05 2.26
C GLN A 22 2.27 15.00 0.74
N LEU A 23 2.58 13.83 0.22
CA LEU A 23 3.01 13.64 -1.18
C LEU A 23 1.87 13.17 -2.08
N MET A 24 0.81 12.59 -1.51
CA MET A 24 -0.30 12.04 -2.26
C MET A 24 -1.59 12.04 -1.42
N SER A 25 -2.73 12.00 -2.10
CA SER A 25 -4.04 11.96 -1.45
C SER A 25 -4.26 10.65 -0.68
N GLN A 26 -5.14 10.71 0.32
CA GLN A 26 -5.52 9.54 1.11
C GLN A 26 -6.05 8.40 0.23
N ASP A 27 -6.95 8.70 -0.72
CA ASP A 27 -7.51 7.71 -1.66
C ASP A 27 -6.41 6.98 -2.45
N ARG A 28 -5.34 7.69 -2.83
CA ARG A 28 -4.22 7.10 -3.56
C ARG A 28 -3.42 6.16 -2.67
N ILE A 29 -3.20 6.55 -1.41
CA ILE A 29 -2.51 5.71 -0.40
C ILE A 29 -3.30 4.44 -0.15
N GLU A 30 -4.62 4.53 -0.02
CA GLU A 30 -5.51 3.39 0.19
C GLU A 30 -5.52 2.45 -1.02
N ALA A 31 -5.61 2.98 -2.23
CA ALA A 31 -5.54 2.17 -3.45
C ALA A 31 -4.22 1.41 -3.57
N ILE A 32 -3.08 2.06 -3.24
CA ILE A 32 -1.77 1.41 -3.22
C ILE A 32 -1.75 0.31 -2.15
N SER A 33 -2.24 0.61 -0.94
CA SER A 33 -2.25 -0.35 0.17
C SER A 33 -3.07 -1.60 -0.16
N ALA A 34 -4.24 -1.43 -0.79
CA ALA A 34 -5.09 -2.54 -1.23
C ALA A 34 -4.40 -3.39 -2.33
N ARG A 35 -3.74 -2.75 -3.29
CA ARG A 35 -2.95 -3.45 -4.30
C ARG A 35 -1.79 -4.23 -3.67
N THR A 36 -1.07 -3.64 -2.71
CA THR A 36 0.01 -4.33 -1.99
C THR A 36 -0.51 -5.55 -1.22
N ALA A 37 -1.68 -5.46 -0.59
CA ALA A 37 -2.29 -6.58 0.13
C ALA A 37 -2.56 -7.79 -0.78
N SER A 38 -2.92 -7.52 -2.04
CA SER A 38 -3.28 -8.49 -3.07
C SER A 38 -2.15 -8.78 -4.08
N GLY A 39 -0.95 -8.24 -3.86
CA GLY A 39 0.13 -8.25 -4.86
C GLY A 39 0.55 -9.65 -5.32
N GLY A 40 0.54 -10.63 -4.42
CA GLY A 40 0.80 -12.03 -4.80
C GLY A 40 -0.27 -12.59 -5.75
N GLY A 41 -1.54 -12.27 -5.51
CA GLY A 41 -2.65 -12.65 -6.39
C GLY A 41 -2.63 -11.93 -7.73
N GLU A 42 -2.09 -10.71 -7.79
CA GLU A 42 -1.87 -9.99 -9.05
C GLU A 42 -0.91 -10.74 -9.97
N ILE A 43 0.20 -11.27 -9.44
CA ILE A 43 1.17 -12.05 -10.22
C ILE A 43 0.59 -13.40 -10.66
N VAL A 44 -0.10 -14.12 -9.76
CA VAL A 44 -0.69 -15.44 -10.09
C VAL A 44 -1.69 -15.35 -11.23
N LYS A 45 -2.43 -14.24 -11.38
CA LYS A 45 -3.38 -14.04 -12.50
C LYS A 45 -2.71 -13.91 -13.87
N LEU A 46 -1.41 -13.66 -13.93
CA LEU A 46 -0.64 -13.49 -15.15
C LEU A 46 0.11 -14.78 -15.56
N LEU A 47 -0.05 -15.86 -14.79
CA LEU A 47 0.52 -17.19 -15.04
C LEU A 47 -0.60 -18.17 -15.45
#